data_AF-A0A146G5X2-F1
#
_entry.id   AF-A0A146G5X2-F1
#
_cell.length_a   1.000
_cell.length_b   1.000
_cell.length_c   1.000
_cell.angle_alpha   90.00
_cell.angle_beta   90.00
_cell.angle_gamma   90.00
#
_symmetry.space_group_name_H-M   'P 1'
#
loop_
_entity.id
_entity.type
_entity.pdbx_description
1 polymer ?
#
loop_
_entity_poly.entity_id
_entity_poly.type
_entity_poly.pdbx_seq_one_letter_code
_entity_poly.pdbx_strand_id
1 'polypeptide(L)'
;RLILCDALTYAERFEPEAVVDIATLTGACLIALGNHASGLFSSHDALARELLHAGEYAVDRAWHMPLWDDYQEQLKSNFADMANTGGRAGGAITAACFLSRFAKKYDWA
;
A
#
# COMPACT_ATOMS: atom_id res chain seq x y z
N ARG A 1 -2.03 -3.93 8.86
CA ARG A 1 -1.86 -2.46 8.82
C ARG A 1 -1.38 -1.87 10.15
N LEU A 2 -2.03 -2.12 11.29
CA LEU A 2 -1.56 -1.59 12.60
C LEU A 2 -0.19 -2.12 13.02
N ILE A 3 0.10 -3.40 12.81
CA ILE A 3 1.47 -3.92 13.05
C ILE A 3 2.47 -3.46 11.98
N LEU A 4 1.98 -3.17 10.77
CA LEU A 4 2.84 -2.83 9.63
C LEU A 4 3.29 -1.37 9.70
N CYS A 5 2.45 -0.45 10.17
CA CYS A 5 2.87 0.96 10.32
C CYS A 5 4.05 1.11 11.28
N ASP A 6 4.05 0.36 12.37
CA ASP A 6 5.17 0.36 13.33
C ASP A 6 6.41 -0.31 12.72
N ALA A 7 6.24 -1.39 11.96
CA ALA A 7 7.33 -2.06 11.26
C ALA A 7 7.94 -1.19 10.15
N LEU A 8 7.12 -0.46 9.39
CA LEU A 8 7.55 0.51 8.37
C LEU A 8 8.33 1.65 9.02
N THR A 9 7.83 2.19 10.14
CA THR A 9 8.54 3.21 10.90
C THR A 9 9.88 2.67 11.43
N TYR A 10 9.90 1.43 11.91
CA TYR A 10 11.12 0.77 12.37
C TYR A 10 12.13 0.55 11.24
N ALA A 11 11.66 0.27 10.02
CA ALA A 11 12.51 0.06 8.85
C ALA A 11 13.30 1.33 8.46
N GLU A 12 12.82 2.52 8.82
CA GLU A 12 13.51 3.80 8.55
C GLU A 12 14.96 3.80 9.05
N ARG A 13 15.24 3.10 10.17
CA ARG A 13 16.58 3.06 10.77
C ARG A 13 17.67 2.42 9.90
N PHE A 14 17.26 1.67 8.88
CA PHE A 14 18.19 0.99 7.97
C PHE A 14 18.60 1.86 6.79
N GLU A 15 18.06 3.08 6.67
CA GLU A 15 18.27 3.98 5.52
C GLU A 15 18.08 3.23 4.17
N PRO A 16 16.94 2.53 3.99
CA PRO A 16 16.76 1.65 2.84
C PRO A 16 16.61 2.45 1.54
N GLU A 17 17.15 1.91 0.45
CA GLU A 17 16.88 2.40 -0.90
C GLU A 17 15.41 2.16 -1.28
N ALA A 18 14.88 0.98 -0.96
CA ALA A 18 13.48 0.63 -1.17
C ALA A 18 12.95 -0.27 -0.04
N VAL A 19 11.67 -0.12 0.28
CA VAL A 19 10.94 -0.97 1.23
C VAL A 19 9.71 -1.55 0.54
N VAL A 20 9.54 -2.86 0.61
CA VAL A 20 8.37 -3.56 0.06
C VAL A 20 7.65 -4.31 1.18
N ASP A 21 6.38 -3.99 1.44
CA ASP A 21 5.54 -4.75 2.37
C ASP A 21 4.60 -5.73 1.65
N ILE A 22 4.52 -6.97 2.18
CA ILE A 22 3.73 -8.05 1.57
C ILE A 22 2.70 -8.51 2.59
N ALA A 23 1.41 -8.32 2.28
CA ALA A 23 0.34 -8.57 3.24
C ALA A 23 -0.95 -9.08 2.60
N THR A 24 -1.55 -10.10 3.20
CA THR A 24 -2.94 -10.51 2.94
C THR A 24 -3.91 -9.55 3.64
N LEU A 25 -3.93 -8.29 3.19
CA LEU A 25 -4.39 -7.15 3.99
C LEU A 25 -5.90 -6.89 3.93
N THR A 26 -6.55 -7.10 2.78
CA THR A 26 -7.96 -6.74 2.59
C THR A 26 -8.72 -7.74 1.74
N GLY A 27 -9.96 -8.02 2.11
CA GLY A 27 -10.90 -8.71 1.21
C GLY A 27 -11.31 -7.86 0.01
N ALA A 28 -11.14 -6.54 0.06
CA ALA A 28 -11.44 -5.64 -1.05
C ALA A 28 -10.50 -5.86 -2.25
N CYS A 29 -9.24 -6.20 -2.01
CA CYS A 29 -8.29 -6.53 -3.08
C CYS A 29 -8.71 -7.79 -3.84
N LEU A 30 -9.18 -8.81 -3.12
CA LEU A 30 -9.75 -10.02 -3.72
C LEU A 30 -10.96 -9.73 -4.61
N ILE A 31 -11.86 -8.82 -4.19
CA ILE A 31 -13.01 -8.41 -5.01
C ILE A 31 -12.56 -7.66 -6.27
N ALA A 32 -11.49 -6.87 -6.18
CA ALA A 32 -11.01 -6.05 -7.29
C ALA A 32 -10.21 -6.84 -8.35
N LEU A 33 -9.31 -7.73 -7.92
CA LEU A 33 -8.34 -8.39 -8.79
C LEU A 33 -8.49 -9.92 -8.85
N GLY A 34 -9.41 -10.50 -8.06
CA GLY A 34 -9.58 -11.94 -7.96
C GLY A 34 -8.38 -12.63 -7.32
N ASN A 35 -8.14 -13.89 -7.70
CA ASN A 35 -7.06 -14.72 -7.16
C ASN A 35 -5.83 -14.79 -8.09
N HIS A 36 -5.77 -13.95 -9.12
CA HIS A 36 -4.78 -14.08 -10.20
C HIS A 36 -3.68 -13.03 -10.17
N ALA A 37 -3.94 -11.86 -9.60
CA ALA A 37 -2.98 -10.77 -9.53
C ALA A 37 -2.97 -10.15 -8.13
N SER A 38 -1.77 -9.79 -7.67
CA SER A 38 -1.58 -9.04 -6.43
C SER A 38 -1.90 -7.56 -6.65
N GLY A 39 -2.49 -6.90 -5.66
CA GLY A 39 -2.65 -5.45 -5.66
C GLY A 39 -1.34 -4.78 -5.26
N LEU A 40 -0.76 -3.99 -6.15
CA LEU A 40 0.44 -3.19 -5.91
C LEU A 40 0.05 -1.74 -5.65
N PHE A 41 0.67 -1.10 -4.66
CA PHE A 41 0.46 0.30 -4.34
C PHE A 41 1.80 0.94 -4.08
N SER A 42 2.13 2.05 -4.74
CA SER A 42 3.38 2.74 -4.47
C SER A 42 3.22 4.23 -4.72
N SER A 43 3.93 5.04 -3.95
CA SER A 43 4.10 6.47 -4.22
C SER A 43 5.30 6.76 -5.13
N HIS A 44 6.07 5.74 -5.50
CA HIS A 44 7.27 5.86 -6.33
C HIS A 44 7.14 5.07 -7.64
N ASP A 45 6.88 5.79 -8.73
CA ASP A 45 6.56 5.20 -10.04
C ASP A 45 7.67 4.33 -10.65
N ALA A 46 8.95 4.55 -10.30
CA ALA A 46 10.02 3.70 -10.80
C ALA A 46 9.99 2.31 -10.14
N LEU A 47 9.91 2.27 -8.81
CA LEU A 47 9.79 1.04 -8.01
C LEU A 47 8.54 0.25 -8.41
N ALA A 48 7.40 0.92 -8.59
CA ALA A 48 6.19 0.28 -9.06
C ALA A 48 6.40 -0.44 -10.41
N ARG A 49 7.05 0.23 -11.37
CA ARG A 49 7.34 -0.35 -12.70
C ARG A 49 8.33 -1.51 -12.63
N GLU A 50 9.35 -1.42 -11.79
CA GLU A 50 10.30 -2.51 -11.58
C GLU A 50 9.61 -3.76 -11.05
N LEU A 51 8.75 -3.61 -10.04
CA LEU A 51 7.98 -4.72 -9.47
C LEU A 51 6.99 -5.32 -10.47
N LEU A 52 6.28 -4.48 -11.25
CA LEU A 52 5.38 -4.97 -12.30
C LEU A 52 6.13 -5.77 -13.36
N HIS A 53 7.28 -5.27 -13.83
CA HIS A 53 8.10 -5.97 -14.82
C HIS A 53 8.64 -7.30 -14.27
N ALA A 54 9.07 -7.32 -13.01
CA ALA A 54 9.50 -8.55 -12.34
C ALA A 54 8.36 -9.57 -12.24
N GLY A 55 7.14 -9.12 -11.92
CA GLY A 55 5.95 -9.98 -11.85
C GLY A 55 5.57 -10.59 -13.19
N GLU A 56 5.64 -9.81 -14.28
CA GLU A 56 5.42 -10.33 -15.64
C GLU A 56 6.49 -11.37 -16.03
N TYR A 57 7.76 -11.11 -15.74
CA TYR A 57 8.85 -12.06 -16.00
C TYR A 57 8.71 -13.36 -15.20
N ALA A 58 8.33 -13.27 -13.93
CA ALA A 58 8.17 -14.40 -13.03
C ALA A 58 6.84 -15.16 -13.20
N VAL A 59 5.92 -14.64 -14.02
CA VAL A 59 4.55 -15.14 -14.15
C VAL A 59 3.77 -15.08 -12.82
N ASP A 60 4.13 -14.12 -11.96
CA ASP A 60 3.46 -13.80 -10.70
C ASP A 60 3.06 -12.32 -10.72
N ARG A 61 1.92 -12.06 -11.38
CA ARG A 61 1.54 -10.72 -11.81
C ARG A 61 1.00 -9.87 -10.65
N ALA A 62 1.28 -8.58 -10.72
CA ALA A 62 0.65 -7.57 -9.89
C ALA A 62 -0.04 -6.51 -10.76
N TRP A 63 -0.94 -5.73 -10.17
CA TRP A 63 -1.60 -4.61 -10.82
C TRP A 63 -1.46 -3.35 -9.96
N HIS A 64 -0.92 -2.28 -10.55
CA HIS A 64 -0.71 -1.03 -9.82
C HIS A 64 -2.03 -0.27 -9.65
N MET A 65 -2.41 -0.06 -8.40
CA MET A 65 -3.63 0.61 -7.97
C MET A 65 -3.30 2.03 -7.50
N PRO A 66 -4.23 2.99 -7.64
CA PRO A 66 -3.96 4.39 -7.33
C PRO A 66 -3.81 4.65 -5.83
N LEU A 67 -3.00 5.66 -5.48
CA LEU A 67 -2.87 6.24 -4.14
C LEU A 67 -3.23 7.74 -4.13
N TRP A 68 -4.36 8.08 -4.74
CA TRP A 68 -4.78 9.49 -4.86
C TRP A 68 -5.22 10.09 -3.52
N ASP A 69 -5.03 11.39 -3.37
CA ASP A 69 -5.35 12.13 -2.14
C ASP A 69 -6.85 12.09 -1.80
N ASP A 70 -7.74 11.91 -2.77
CA ASP A 70 -9.18 11.77 -2.53
C ASP A 70 -9.51 10.58 -1.61
N TYR A 71 -8.68 9.54 -1.61
CA TYR A 71 -8.84 8.38 -0.71
C TYR A 71 -8.31 8.65 0.70
N GLN A 72 -7.39 9.61 0.87
CA GLN A 72 -6.85 9.99 2.18
C GLN A 72 -7.92 10.67 3.05
N GLU A 73 -8.84 11.40 2.43
CA GLU A 73 -9.97 12.07 3.10
C GLU A 73 -10.87 11.07 3.85
N GLN A 74 -11.00 9.84 3.35
CA GLN A 74 -11.80 8.78 3.98
C GLN A 74 -11.20 8.31 5.31
N LEU A 75 -9.92 8.59 5.58
CA LEU A 75 -9.23 8.22 6.81
C LEU A 75 -9.28 9.32 7.87
N LYS A 76 -10.02 10.42 7.67
CA LYS A 76 -10.15 11.47 8.69
C LYS A 76 -10.86 10.94 9.94
N SER A 77 -10.36 11.35 11.10
CA SER A 77 -10.94 11.04 12.40
C SER A 77 -11.24 12.33 13.16
N ASN A 78 -12.33 12.35 13.92
CA ASN A 78 -12.70 13.48 14.79
C ASN A 78 -11.91 13.48 16.12
N PHE A 79 -11.19 12.41 16.43
CA PHE A 79 -10.57 12.18 17.74
C PHE A 79 -9.06 11.92 17.68
N ALA A 80 -8.51 11.61 16.50
CA ALA A 80 -7.12 11.23 16.30
C ALA A 80 -6.64 11.75 14.94
N ASP A 81 -5.33 11.66 14.68
CA ASP A 81 -4.73 12.11 13.41
C ASP A 81 -5.31 11.38 12.19
N MET A 82 -5.72 10.11 12.37
CA MET A 82 -6.42 9.35 11.34
C MET A 82 -7.21 8.18 11.95
N ALA A 83 -8.22 7.71 11.22
CA ALA A 83 -8.85 6.42 11.42
C ALA A 83 -8.05 5.31 10.72
N ASN A 84 -8.11 4.09 11.24
CA ASN A 84 -7.44 2.93 10.63
C ASN A 84 -8.23 2.32 9.45
N THR A 85 -9.44 2.81 9.18
CA THR A 85 -10.35 2.32 8.13
C THR A 85 -11.07 3.47 7.46
N GLY A 86 -11.25 3.40 6.13
CA GLY A 86 -11.95 4.39 5.32
C GLY A 86 -13.36 3.96 4.87
N GLY A 87 -13.89 2.87 5.43
CA GLY A 87 -15.16 2.29 5.00
C GLY A 87 -15.01 1.23 3.91
N ARG A 88 -16.13 0.86 3.26
CA ARG A 88 -16.19 -0.28 2.32
C ARG A 88 -15.70 0.07 0.92
N ALA A 89 -16.04 1.25 0.41
CA ALA A 89 -15.66 1.68 -0.93
C ALA A 89 -14.14 1.95 -0.98
N GLY A 90 -13.44 1.42 -1.99
CA GLY A 90 -12.00 1.61 -2.10
C GLY A 90 -11.18 1.00 -0.95
N GLY A 91 -11.70 -0.02 -0.24
CA GLY A 91 -11.08 -0.55 0.98
C GLY A 91 -9.63 -1.05 0.84
N ALA A 92 -9.22 -1.48 -0.36
CA ALA A 92 -7.83 -1.83 -0.65
C ALA A 92 -6.95 -0.57 -0.76
N ILE A 93 -7.44 0.45 -1.47
CA ILE A 93 -6.76 1.74 -1.67
C ILE A 93 -6.62 2.46 -0.33
N THR A 94 -7.70 2.60 0.45
CA THR A 94 -7.63 3.29 1.76
C THR A 94 -6.74 2.55 2.77
N ALA A 95 -6.57 1.23 2.64
CA ALA A 95 -5.59 0.49 3.43
C ALA A 95 -4.15 0.85 3.08
N ALA A 96 -3.86 0.98 1.78
CA ALA A 96 -2.54 1.39 1.31
C ALA A 96 -2.28 2.88 1.61
N CYS A 97 -3.29 3.75 1.48
CA CYS A 97 -3.21 5.16 1.92
C CYS A 97 -2.91 5.30 3.41
N PHE A 98 -3.40 4.38 4.26
CA PHE A 98 -3.04 4.33 5.67
C PHE A 98 -1.55 4.02 5.84
N LEU A 99 -1.03 3.01 5.14
CA LEU A 99 0.38 2.61 5.22
C LEU A 99 1.33 3.67 4.66
N SER A 100 0.96 4.32 3.55
CA SER A 100 1.80 5.35 2.90
C SER A 100 2.10 6.54 3.81
N ARG A 101 1.28 6.79 4.84
CA ARG A 101 1.57 7.84 5.84
C ARG A 101 2.80 7.53 6.70
N PHE A 102 3.19 6.26 6.82
CA PHE A 102 4.33 5.77 7.60
C PHE A 102 5.55 5.43 6.73
N ALA A 103 5.44 5.59 5.42
CA ALA A 103 6.45 5.19 4.44
C ALA A 103 6.94 6.38 3.58
N LYS A 104 7.01 7.58 4.18
CA LYS A 104 7.34 8.82 3.44
C LYS A 104 8.84 9.09 3.28
N LYS A 105 9.70 8.36 4.00
CA LYS A 105 11.15 8.65 4.09
C LYS A 105 12.00 7.84 3.13
N TYR A 106 11.42 6.91 2.40
CA TYR A 106 12.08 5.98 1.48
C TYR A 106 11.11 5.62 0.35
N ASP A 107 11.63 5.04 -0.72
CA ASP A 107 10.77 4.51 -1.79
C ASP A 107 10.05 3.25 -1.28
N TRP A 108 8.72 3.24 -1.40
CA TRP A 108 7.87 2.22 -0.78
C TRP A 108 6.88 1.61 -1.77
N ALA A 109 6.63 0.32 -1.64
CA ALA A 109 5.62 -0.43 -2.37
C ALA A 109 4.98 -1.58 -1.55
#